data_AF-A0A257J061-F1
#
_entry.id   AF-A0A257J061-F1
#
_cell.length_a   1.000
_cell.length_b   1.000
_cell.length_c   1.000
_cell.angle_alpha   90.00
_cell.angle_beta   90.00
_cell.angle_gamma   90.00
#
_symmetry.space_group_name_H-M   'P 1'
#
loop_
_entity.id
_entity.type
_entity.pdbx_description
1 polymer ?
#
loop_
_entity_poly.entity_id
_entity_poly.type
_entity_poly.pdbx_seq_one_letter_code
_entity_poly.pdbx_strand_id
1 'polypeptide(L)'
;AGQVGDPWAERLAQALQQRELLAALDAQAERSADEAIERLQLLRRLEPGQDLRAELATFNTEYADHALGLYLQADALLDRGDAAGLPLLERVCALDPEAIKPACQRAYGFLIEQRQREQAEPYVERWRARDELETLRAQQRKNFDGKDRFTSHGLPAETVAQITALLSGPARQHVTEAWLARRVIPADDSSKQWVIGLRLGWWARRRGKQAEVVQRLANLEWPVPLIFVTLDGRFAPWLKKLRTLAGARLA
;
A
#
# COMPACT_ATOMS: atom_id res chain seq x y z
N ALA A 1 -4.54 10.14 34.03
CA ALA A 1 -5.76 10.63 33.37
C ALA A 1 -5.38 11.01 31.94
N GLY A 2 -5.89 10.28 30.95
CA GLY A 2 -5.57 10.53 29.54
C GLY A 2 -6.32 11.76 29.05
N GLN A 3 -5.59 12.75 28.52
CA GLN A 3 -6.16 13.86 27.78
C GLN A 3 -6.90 13.31 26.57
N VAL A 4 -8.22 13.35 26.61
CA VAL A 4 -9.03 13.35 25.39
C VAL A 4 -8.87 14.76 24.84
N GLY A 5 -7.95 14.93 23.88
CA GLY A 5 -7.90 16.16 23.08
C GLY A 5 -9.28 16.39 22.48
N ASP A 6 -9.81 17.60 22.63
CA ASP A 6 -11.18 17.91 22.23
C ASP A 6 -11.31 17.74 20.70
N PRO A 7 -12.08 16.76 20.20
CA PRO A 7 -12.23 16.50 18.78
C PRO A 7 -12.72 17.74 18.00
N TRP A 8 -13.30 18.72 18.68
CA TRP A 8 -13.68 19.99 18.10
C TRP A 8 -12.50 20.91 17.78
N ALA A 9 -11.52 21.02 18.68
CA ALA A 9 -10.34 21.87 18.48
C ALA A 9 -9.47 21.37 17.31
N GLU A 10 -9.32 20.04 17.20
CA GLU A 10 -8.63 19.40 16.08
C GLU A 10 -9.36 19.62 14.74
N ARG A 11 -10.70 19.49 14.72
CA ARG A 11 -11.51 19.76 13.52
C ARG A 11 -11.45 21.22 13.10
N LEU A 12 -11.49 22.16 14.05
CA LEU A 12 -11.37 23.59 13.76
C LEU A 12 -9.99 23.90 13.18
N ALA A 13 -8.92 23.39 13.79
CA ALA A 13 -7.55 23.57 13.29
C ALA A 13 -7.39 23.01 11.87
N GLN A 14 -7.93 21.81 11.60
CA GLN A 14 -7.91 21.21 10.27
C GLN A 14 -8.69 22.04 9.24
N ALA A 15 -9.86 22.58 9.61
CA ALA A 15 -10.66 23.42 8.73
C ALA A 15 -9.96 24.75 8.41
N LEU A 16 -9.26 25.36 9.38
CA LEU A 16 -8.47 26.57 9.15
C LEU A 16 -7.29 26.27 8.22
N GLN A 17 -6.55 25.19 8.45
CA GLN A 17 -5.43 24.77 7.61
C GLN A 17 -5.85 24.54 6.15
N GLN A 18 -7.01 23.91 5.93
CA GLN A 18 -7.56 23.68 4.59
C GLN A 18 -7.91 24.99 3.88
N ARG A 19 -8.43 25.98 4.62
CA ARG A 19 -8.75 27.30 4.07
C ARG A 19 -7.51 28.12 3.74
N GLU A 20 -6.49 28.07 4.59
CA GLU A 20 -5.19 28.71 4.33
C GLU A 20 -4.53 28.12 3.09
N LEU A 21 -4.55 26.80 2.96
CA LEU A 21 -4.03 26.12 1.77
C LEU A 21 -4.80 26.51 0.51
N LEU A 22 -6.14 26.54 0.56
CA LEU A 22 -6.95 27.00 -0.56
C LEU A 22 -6.62 28.44 -0.95
N ALA A 23 -6.50 29.36 0.02
CA ALA A 23 -6.13 30.75 -0.25
C ALA A 23 -4.72 30.88 -0.85
N ALA A 24 -3.77 30.07 -0.39
CA ALA A 24 -2.43 30.01 -0.96
C ALA A 24 -2.44 29.52 -2.41
N LEU A 25 -3.19 28.46 -2.69
CA LEU A 25 -3.39 27.97 -4.05
C LEU A 25 -4.06 29.03 -4.91
N ASP A 26 -5.13 29.69 -4.44
CA ASP A 26 -5.85 30.76 -5.15
C ASP A 26 -4.95 31.95 -5.52
N ALA A 27 -3.97 32.29 -4.69
CA ALA A 27 -3.04 33.40 -4.94
C ALA A 27 -1.96 33.10 -6.00
N GLN A 28 -1.76 31.83 -6.39
CA GLN A 28 -0.80 31.46 -7.43
C GLN A 28 -1.30 31.85 -8.84
N ALA A 29 -0.42 32.46 -9.63
CA ALA A 29 -0.71 32.83 -11.02
C ALA A 29 -0.68 31.62 -11.97
N GLU A 30 0.23 30.67 -11.71
CA GLU A 30 0.36 29.40 -12.44
C GLU A 30 0.36 28.27 -11.42
N ARG A 31 -0.31 27.16 -11.75
CA ARG A 31 -0.43 25.96 -10.90
C ARG A 31 -0.03 24.74 -11.72
N SER A 32 0.64 23.79 -11.09
CA SER A 32 0.78 22.44 -11.63
C SER A 32 -0.57 21.71 -11.68
N ALA A 33 -0.64 20.60 -12.42
CA ALA A 33 -1.83 19.74 -12.47
C ALA A 33 -2.27 19.29 -11.05
N ASP A 34 -1.30 18.90 -10.22
CA ASP A 34 -1.53 18.43 -8.85
C ASP A 34 -2.08 19.55 -7.94
N GLU A 35 -1.53 20.76 -8.05
CA GLU A 35 -2.01 21.93 -7.29
C GLU A 35 -3.41 22.38 -7.76
N ALA A 36 -3.66 22.34 -9.06
CA ALA A 36 -4.95 22.71 -9.64
C ALA A 36 -6.06 21.72 -9.23
N ILE A 37 -5.79 20.42 -9.22
CA ILE A 37 -6.77 19.43 -8.77
C ILE A 37 -6.98 19.47 -7.26
N GLU A 38 -5.91 19.69 -6.46
CA GLU A 38 -6.01 19.84 -5.01
C GLU A 38 -6.90 21.02 -4.65
N ARG A 39 -6.75 22.16 -5.35
CA ARG A 39 -7.63 23.31 -5.22
C ARG A 39 -9.10 22.94 -5.43
N LEU A 40 -9.42 22.23 -6.52
CA LEU A 40 -10.81 21.82 -6.82
C LEU A 40 -11.37 20.85 -5.76
N GLN A 41 -10.55 19.96 -5.22
CA GLN A 41 -10.94 19.10 -4.10
C GLN A 41 -11.24 19.90 -2.82
N LEU A 42 -10.41 20.89 -2.50
CA LEU A 42 -10.60 21.75 -1.34
C LEU A 42 -11.88 22.58 -1.49
N LEU A 43 -12.12 23.18 -2.66
CA LEU A 43 -13.37 23.90 -2.95
C LEU A 43 -14.58 23.00 -2.74
N ARG A 44 -14.57 21.79 -3.31
CA ARG A 44 -15.68 20.86 -3.15
C ARG A 44 -15.97 20.51 -1.67
N ARG A 45 -14.92 20.41 -0.84
CA ARG A 45 -15.05 20.08 0.58
C ARG A 45 -15.51 21.27 1.42
N LEU A 46 -14.96 22.45 1.17
CA LEU A 46 -15.21 23.66 1.94
C LEU A 46 -16.49 24.38 1.49
N GLU A 47 -16.87 24.22 0.23
CA GLU A 47 -18.00 24.87 -0.43
C GLU A 47 -18.86 23.84 -1.19
N PRO A 48 -19.52 22.89 -0.49
CA PRO A 48 -20.27 21.80 -1.12
C PRO A 48 -21.46 22.25 -1.98
N GLY A 49 -21.88 23.52 -1.88
CA GLY A 49 -22.93 24.10 -2.72
C GLY A 49 -22.44 24.68 -4.04
N GLN A 50 -21.13 24.84 -4.24
CA GLN A 50 -20.56 25.38 -5.47
C GLN A 50 -20.63 24.35 -6.60
N ASP A 51 -21.10 24.77 -7.78
CA ASP A 51 -21.12 23.92 -8.96
C ASP A 51 -19.77 23.96 -9.68
N LEU A 52 -18.95 22.93 -9.44
CA LEU A 52 -17.60 22.83 -10.00
C LEU A 52 -17.55 22.13 -11.37
N ARG A 53 -18.69 21.79 -11.99
CA ARG A 53 -18.70 21.00 -13.24
C ARG A 53 -17.94 21.68 -14.38
N ALA A 54 -18.10 23.00 -14.53
CA ALA A 54 -17.40 23.76 -15.57
C ALA A 54 -15.88 23.79 -15.31
N GLU A 55 -15.46 24.07 -14.07
CA GLU A 55 -14.04 24.11 -13.68
C GLU A 55 -13.38 22.72 -13.88
N LEU A 56 -14.07 21.65 -13.49
CA LEU A 56 -13.60 20.28 -13.68
C LEU A 56 -13.50 19.88 -15.16
N ALA A 57 -14.45 20.31 -15.99
CA ALA A 57 -14.40 20.07 -17.43
C ALA A 57 -13.24 20.83 -18.12
N THR A 58 -12.98 22.07 -17.69
CA THR A 58 -11.82 22.83 -18.14
C THR A 58 -10.52 22.14 -17.72
N PHE A 59 -10.40 21.74 -16.45
CA PHE A 59 -9.23 21.01 -15.95
C PHE A 59 -8.98 19.72 -16.76
N ASN A 60 -10.00 18.89 -16.99
CA ASN A 60 -9.83 17.65 -17.73
C ASN A 60 -9.64 17.85 -19.25
N THR A 61 -9.90 19.04 -19.78
CA THR A 61 -9.52 19.39 -21.15
C THR A 61 -8.02 19.62 -21.27
N GLU A 62 -7.42 20.23 -20.23
CA GLU A 62 -5.98 20.48 -20.15
C GLU A 62 -5.20 19.22 -19.70
N TYR A 63 -5.78 18.43 -18.79
CA TYR A 63 -5.18 17.25 -18.16
C TYR A 63 -6.05 16.00 -18.36
N ALA A 64 -6.24 15.59 -19.62
CA ALA A 64 -7.19 14.55 -20.02
C ALA A 64 -7.02 13.17 -19.35
N ASP A 65 -5.81 12.84 -18.88
CA ASP A 65 -5.50 11.56 -18.25
C ASP A 65 -5.18 11.69 -16.75
N HIS A 66 -5.63 12.78 -16.11
CA HIS A 66 -5.52 12.93 -14.67
C HIS A 66 -6.65 12.17 -13.96
N ALA A 67 -6.35 10.97 -13.45
CA ALA A 67 -7.34 10.05 -12.87
C ALA A 67 -8.25 10.71 -11.81
N LEU A 68 -7.67 11.50 -10.90
CA LEU A 68 -8.46 12.19 -9.88
C LEU A 68 -9.39 13.27 -10.45
N GLY A 69 -8.98 13.95 -11.52
CA GLY A 69 -9.79 14.99 -12.19
C GLY A 69 -10.98 14.37 -12.90
N LEU A 70 -10.75 13.26 -13.61
CA LEU A 70 -11.80 12.47 -14.22
C LEU A 70 -12.79 11.94 -13.19
N TYR A 71 -12.30 11.46 -12.03
CA TYR A 71 -13.16 11.00 -10.94
C TYR A 71 -14.05 12.13 -10.40
N LEU A 72 -13.49 13.29 -10.09
CA LEU A 72 -14.26 14.42 -9.57
C LEU A 72 -15.29 14.94 -10.58
N GLN A 73 -14.93 15.02 -11.86
CA GLN A 73 -15.89 15.41 -12.91
C GLN A 73 -17.01 14.37 -13.03
N ALA A 74 -16.67 13.08 -13.03
CA ALA A 74 -17.65 12.01 -13.06
C ALA A 74 -18.64 12.11 -11.90
N ASP A 75 -18.11 12.30 -10.70
CA ASP A 75 -18.90 12.41 -9.47
C ASP A 75 -19.89 13.58 -9.54
N ALA A 76 -19.42 14.76 -9.98
CA ALA A 76 -20.25 15.95 -10.13
C ALA A 76 -21.35 15.81 -11.22
N LEU A 77 -21.08 15.04 -12.29
CA LEU A 77 -22.08 14.74 -13.32
C LEU A 77 -23.15 13.76 -12.78
N LEU A 78 -22.71 12.68 -12.14
CA LEU A 78 -23.59 11.66 -11.61
C LEU A 78 -24.48 12.19 -10.46
N ASP A 79 -23.98 13.12 -9.64
CA ASP A 79 -24.76 13.83 -8.60
C ASP A 79 -25.95 14.61 -9.20
N ARG A 80 -25.86 14.98 -10.48
CA ARG A 80 -26.92 15.68 -11.22
C ARG A 80 -27.79 14.75 -12.07
N GLY A 81 -27.61 13.43 -11.93
CA GLY A 81 -28.34 12.45 -12.73
C GLY A 81 -27.76 12.24 -14.14
N ASP A 82 -26.60 12.80 -14.45
CA ASP A 82 -26.00 12.73 -15.79
C ASP A 82 -25.10 11.49 -15.94
N ALA A 83 -25.56 10.55 -16.79
CA ALA A 83 -24.86 9.31 -17.08
C ALA A 83 -23.52 9.50 -17.82
N ALA A 84 -23.21 10.70 -18.33
CA ALA A 84 -21.93 11.03 -18.93
C ALA A 84 -20.74 10.85 -17.96
N GLY A 85 -20.98 10.74 -16.65
CA GLY A 85 -19.95 10.39 -15.68
C GLY A 85 -19.50 8.93 -15.72
N LEU A 86 -20.30 7.98 -16.22
CA LEU A 86 -19.94 6.55 -16.22
C LEU A 86 -18.71 6.24 -17.08
N PRO A 87 -18.58 6.73 -18.34
CA PRO A 87 -17.37 6.55 -19.13
C PRO A 87 -16.11 7.18 -18.50
N LEU A 88 -16.27 8.27 -17.75
CA LEU A 88 -15.16 8.87 -17.01
C LEU A 88 -14.68 7.94 -15.88
N LEU A 89 -15.58 7.30 -15.14
CA LEU A 89 -15.23 6.30 -14.13
C LEU A 89 -14.54 5.06 -14.73
N GLU A 90 -14.93 4.64 -15.94
CA GLU A 90 -14.19 3.60 -16.67
C GLU A 90 -12.76 4.03 -16.98
N ARG A 91 -12.56 5.28 -17.44
CA ARG A 91 -11.23 5.82 -17.70
C ARG A 91 -10.40 5.91 -16.42
N VAL A 92 -11.00 6.31 -15.30
CA VAL A 92 -10.36 6.29 -13.97
C VAL A 92 -9.83 4.90 -13.63
N CYS A 93 -10.67 3.86 -13.79
CA CYS A 93 -10.26 2.48 -13.51
C CYS A 93 -9.08 2.01 -14.39
N ALA A 94 -8.98 2.51 -15.61
CA ALA A 94 -7.89 2.18 -16.54
C ALA A 94 -6.58 2.90 -16.20
N LEU A 95 -6.65 4.12 -15.69
CA LEU A 95 -5.49 4.95 -15.34
C LEU A 95 -4.93 4.63 -13.95
N ASP A 96 -5.80 4.35 -12.98
CA ASP A 96 -5.41 4.11 -11.59
C ASP A 96 -6.09 2.84 -11.02
N PRO A 97 -5.34 1.74 -10.86
CA PRO A 97 -5.84 0.52 -10.24
C PRO A 97 -6.33 0.68 -8.80
N GLU A 98 -5.83 1.65 -8.04
CA GLU A 98 -6.29 1.92 -6.66
C GLU A 98 -7.66 2.62 -6.65
N ALA A 99 -8.01 3.33 -7.73
CA ALA A 99 -9.30 3.99 -7.89
C ALA A 99 -10.42 3.05 -8.36
N ILE A 100 -10.13 1.79 -8.70
CA ILE A 100 -11.13 0.81 -9.18
C ILE A 100 -12.29 0.67 -8.18
N LYS A 101 -11.99 0.50 -6.89
CA LYS A 101 -13.03 0.33 -5.86
C LYS A 101 -13.93 1.56 -5.72
N PRO A 102 -13.41 2.78 -5.46
CA PRO A 102 -14.26 3.96 -5.34
C PRO A 102 -15.01 4.30 -6.64
N ALA A 103 -14.41 4.08 -7.82
CA ALA A 103 -15.09 4.29 -9.09
C ALA A 103 -16.25 3.30 -9.29
N CYS A 104 -16.04 2.01 -9.04
CA CYS A 104 -17.10 1.00 -9.14
C CYS A 104 -18.24 1.25 -8.14
N GLN A 105 -17.92 1.65 -6.91
CA GLN A 105 -18.92 2.01 -5.90
C GLN A 105 -19.76 3.21 -6.35
N ARG A 106 -19.12 4.25 -6.92
CA ARG A 106 -19.81 5.45 -7.39
C ARG A 106 -20.74 5.16 -8.58
N ALA A 107 -20.28 4.38 -9.54
CA ALA A 107 -21.06 3.93 -10.69
C ALA A 107 -22.25 3.07 -10.26
N TYR A 108 -22.01 2.11 -9.34
CA TYR A 108 -23.07 1.27 -8.77
C TYR A 108 -24.16 2.11 -8.10
N GLY A 109 -23.79 3.06 -7.23
CA GLY A 109 -24.74 3.92 -6.53
C GLY A 109 -25.67 4.66 -7.50
N PHE A 110 -25.08 5.30 -8.52
CA PHE A 110 -25.83 5.97 -9.57
C PHE A 110 -26.81 5.04 -10.31
N LEU A 111 -26.34 3.87 -10.75
CA LEU A 111 -27.16 2.95 -11.53
C LEU A 111 -28.32 2.36 -10.71
N ILE A 112 -28.11 2.14 -9.40
CA ILE A 112 -29.18 1.70 -8.50
C ILE A 112 -30.23 2.80 -8.31
N GLU A 113 -29.81 4.06 -8.14
CA GLU A 113 -30.72 5.21 -8.07
C GLU A 113 -31.59 5.33 -9.34
N GLN A 114 -30.99 5.05 -10.50
CA GLN A 114 -31.67 5.04 -11.80
C GLN A 114 -32.45 3.74 -12.08
N ARG A 115 -32.50 2.78 -11.14
CA ARG A 115 -33.13 1.46 -11.27
C ARG A 115 -32.56 0.61 -12.42
N GLN A 116 -31.32 0.86 -12.83
CA GLN A 116 -30.60 0.16 -13.89
C GLN A 116 -29.71 -0.96 -13.32
N ARG A 117 -30.31 -1.88 -12.57
CA ARG A 117 -29.57 -2.93 -11.83
C ARG A 117 -28.69 -3.81 -12.71
N GLU A 118 -29.16 -4.16 -13.91
CA GLU A 118 -28.40 -5.01 -14.84
C GLU A 118 -27.09 -4.36 -15.29
N GLN A 119 -27.09 -3.04 -15.48
CA GLN A 119 -25.89 -2.28 -15.84
C GLN A 119 -24.92 -2.12 -14.66
N ALA A 120 -25.41 -2.31 -13.42
CA ALA A 120 -24.60 -2.17 -12.21
C ALA A 120 -23.76 -3.44 -11.90
N GLU A 121 -24.16 -4.60 -12.41
CA GLU A 121 -23.50 -5.89 -12.10
C GLU A 121 -22.01 -5.92 -12.49
N PRO A 122 -21.57 -5.44 -13.67
CA PRO A 122 -20.14 -5.42 -14.02
C PRO A 122 -19.28 -4.64 -13.03
N TYR A 123 -19.82 -3.56 -12.43
CA TYR A 123 -19.13 -2.79 -11.40
C TYR A 123 -18.98 -3.58 -10.10
N VAL A 124 -19.98 -4.38 -9.73
CA VAL A 124 -19.93 -5.27 -8.56
C VAL A 124 -18.86 -6.35 -8.75
N GLU A 125 -18.86 -7.00 -9.91
CA GLU A 125 -17.88 -8.04 -10.24
C GLU A 125 -16.44 -7.49 -10.21
N ARG A 126 -16.21 -6.33 -10.85
CA ARG A 126 -14.90 -5.68 -10.86
C ARG A 126 -14.46 -5.26 -9.45
N TRP A 127 -15.37 -4.73 -8.64
CA TRP A 127 -15.09 -4.39 -7.25
C TRP A 127 -14.68 -5.62 -6.44
N ARG A 128 -15.42 -6.74 -6.55
CA ARG A 128 -15.12 -8.00 -5.85
C ARG A 128 -13.77 -8.56 -6.26
N ALA A 129 -13.49 -8.63 -7.56
CA ALA A 129 -12.21 -9.11 -8.07
C ALA A 129 -11.04 -8.28 -7.52
N ARG A 130 -11.20 -6.96 -7.44
CA ARG A 130 -10.20 -6.07 -6.84
C ARG A 130 -10.06 -6.29 -5.34
N ASP A 131 -11.16 -6.48 -4.62
CA ASP A 131 -11.16 -6.75 -3.17
C ASP A 131 -10.50 -8.08 -2.82
N GLU A 132 -10.80 -9.13 -3.56
CA GLU A 132 -10.17 -10.45 -3.42
C GLU A 132 -8.67 -10.37 -3.65
N LEU A 133 -8.23 -9.63 -4.68
CA LEU A 133 -6.81 -9.43 -4.97
C LEU A 133 -6.10 -8.69 -3.83
N GLU A 134 -6.65 -7.57 -3.36
CA GLU A 134 -6.08 -6.80 -2.24
C GLU A 134 -6.02 -7.61 -0.96
N THR A 135 -7.10 -8.34 -0.66
CA THR A 135 -7.16 -9.25 0.49
C THR A 135 -6.09 -10.34 0.39
N LEU A 136 -5.95 -10.96 -0.78
CA LEU A 136 -4.92 -11.96 -1.03
C LEU A 136 -3.51 -11.38 -0.88
N ARG A 137 -3.25 -10.18 -1.40
CA ARG A 137 -1.97 -9.46 -1.24
C ARG A 137 -1.65 -9.21 0.23
N ALA A 138 -2.62 -8.67 0.98
CA ALA A 138 -2.45 -8.38 2.40
C ALA A 138 -2.21 -9.67 3.21
N GLN A 139 -2.97 -10.73 2.93
CA GLN A 139 -2.79 -12.04 3.55
C GLN A 139 -1.40 -12.61 3.26
N GLN A 140 -0.95 -12.61 2.01
CA GLN A 140 0.38 -13.13 1.64
C GLN A 140 1.51 -12.29 2.26
N ARG A 141 1.37 -10.96 2.29
CA ARG A 141 2.36 -10.07 2.92
C ARG A 141 2.50 -10.31 4.42
N LYS A 142 1.39 -10.60 5.12
CA LYS A 142 1.36 -10.79 6.58
C LYS A 142 1.69 -12.22 7.01
N ASN A 143 1.18 -13.21 6.29
CA ASN A 143 1.24 -14.60 6.69
C ASN A 143 2.38 -15.32 5.96
N PHE A 144 3.27 -15.92 6.73
CA PHE A 144 4.38 -16.74 6.24
C PHE A 144 4.00 -18.22 6.26
N ASP A 145 4.36 -18.93 5.20
CA ASP A 145 4.05 -20.36 5.03
C ASP A 145 5.31 -21.15 4.66
N GLY A 146 5.47 -22.38 5.15
CA GLY A 146 6.58 -23.28 4.80
C GLY A 146 6.74 -23.51 3.29
N LYS A 147 5.67 -23.32 2.51
CA LYS A 147 5.62 -23.44 1.06
C LYS A 147 6.07 -22.18 0.32
N ASP A 148 6.33 -21.07 1.01
CA ASP A 148 6.81 -19.83 0.41
C ASP A 148 8.00 -20.02 -0.54
N ARG A 149 7.99 -19.25 -1.62
CA ARG A 149 9.03 -19.25 -2.64
C ARG A 149 10.00 -18.10 -2.40
N PHE A 150 11.26 -18.33 -2.74
CA PHE A 150 12.33 -17.38 -2.52
C PHE A 150 13.16 -17.22 -3.80
N THR A 151 13.66 -16.02 -4.01
CA THR A 151 14.62 -15.65 -5.06
C THR A 151 15.86 -15.01 -4.43
N SER A 152 16.88 -14.76 -5.26
CA SER A 152 18.06 -14.00 -4.81
C SER A 152 17.64 -12.65 -4.24
N HIS A 153 18.33 -12.22 -3.16
CA HIS A 153 17.99 -11.00 -2.43
C HIS A 153 18.13 -9.73 -3.27
N GLY A 154 19.00 -9.72 -4.29
CA GLY A 154 19.19 -8.60 -5.21
C GLY A 154 19.69 -7.30 -4.56
N LEU A 155 20.18 -7.39 -3.33
CA LEU A 155 20.74 -6.25 -2.60
C LEU A 155 22.18 -5.94 -3.05
N PRO A 156 22.61 -4.67 -3.00
CA PRO A 156 23.99 -4.29 -3.25
C PRO A 156 24.96 -4.99 -2.29
N ALA A 157 26.18 -5.27 -2.76
CA ALA A 157 27.21 -5.96 -1.96
C ALA A 157 27.53 -5.21 -0.66
N GLU A 158 27.51 -3.89 -0.68
CA GLU A 158 27.71 -3.05 0.52
C GLU A 158 26.63 -3.28 1.58
N THR A 159 25.36 -3.30 1.18
CA THR A 159 24.24 -3.59 2.08
C THR A 159 24.36 -4.99 2.67
N VAL A 160 24.75 -5.98 1.86
CA VAL A 160 24.97 -7.35 2.34
C VAL A 160 26.13 -7.42 3.35
N ALA A 161 27.21 -6.67 3.12
CA ALA A 161 28.33 -6.60 4.06
C ALA A 161 27.90 -5.97 5.40
N GLN A 162 27.11 -4.89 5.37
CA GLN A 162 26.56 -4.26 6.58
C GLN A 162 25.66 -5.24 7.36
N ILE A 163 24.75 -5.94 6.68
CA ILE A 163 23.89 -6.97 7.30
C ILE A 163 24.74 -8.08 7.93
N THR A 164 25.78 -8.54 7.23
CA THR A 164 26.67 -9.60 7.71
C THR A 164 27.48 -9.16 8.94
N ALA A 165 27.93 -7.91 8.97
CA ALA A 165 28.60 -7.31 10.12
C ALA A 165 27.66 -7.22 11.33
N LEU A 166 26.42 -6.77 11.14
CA LEU A 166 25.40 -6.72 12.20
C LEU A 166 25.01 -8.10 12.74
N LEU A 167 25.05 -9.13 11.90
CA LEU A 167 24.85 -10.53 12.30
C LEU A 167 26.07 -11.15 13.00
N SER A 168 27.17 -10.43 13.15
CA SER A 168 28.38 -10.91 13.83
C SER A 168 28.37 -10.59 15.33
N GLY A 169 29.28 -11.22 16.10
CA GLY A 169 29.42 -10.96 17.52
C GLY A 169 28.21 -11.39 18.36
N PRO A 170 27.74 -10.57 19.33
CA PRO A 170 26.63 -10.92 20.23
C PRO A 170 25.31 -11.23 19.52
N ALA A 171 25.05 -10.60 18.36
CA ALA A 171 23.85 -10.84 17.58
C ALA A 171 23.75 -12.30 17.10
N ARG A 172 24.90 -12.93 16.80
CA ARG A 172 25.03 -14.34 16.38
C ARG A 172 24.80 -15.34 17.52
N GLN A 173 24.70 -14.91 18.77
CA GLN A 173 24.52 -15.83 19.89
C GLN A 173 23.33 -16.77 19.63
N HIS A 174 23.56 -18.08 19.73
CA HIS A 174 22.60 -19.14 19.43
C HIS A 174 22.30 -19.41 17.94
N VAL A 175 22.77 -18.58 17.01
CA VAL A 175 22.62 -18.75 15.56
C VAL A 175 23.83 -19.49 14.99
N THR A 176 23.62 -20.63 14.34
CA THR A 176 24.69 -21.40 13.69
C THR A 176 24.87 -20.99 12.24
N GLU A 177 23.77 -20.82 11.50
CA GLU A 177 23.79 -20.48 10.07
C GLU A 177 22.69 -19.43 9.80
N ALA A 178 22.93 -18.55 8.84
CA ALA A 178 21.96 -17.53 8.41
C ALA A 178 21.91 -17.41 6.88
N TRP A 179 20.69 -17.24 6.35
CA TRP A 179 20.47 -17.04 4.92
C TRP A 179 19.57 -15.84 4.66
N LEU A 180 19.93 -15.02 3.68
CA LEU A 180 19.19 -13.86 3.20
C LEU A 180 18.61 -14.14 1.81
N ALA A 181 17.32 -13.91 1.66
CA ALA A 181 16.63 -14.06 0.40
C ALA A 181 15.49 -13.03 0.26
N ARG A 182 15.00 -12.86 -0.98
CA ARG A 182 13.77 -12.14 -1.25
C ARG A 182 12.62 -13.15 -1.31
N ARG A 183 11.55 -12.92 -0.54
CA ARG A 183 10.32 -13.70 -0.63
C ARG A 183 9.52 -13.29 -1.87
N VAL A 184 8.96 -14.27 -2.57
CA VAL A 184 8.04 -14.03 -3.68
C VAL A 184 6.62 -13.96 -3.14
N ILE A 185 5.90 -12.89 -3.47
CA ILE A 185 4.49 -12.70 -3.17
C ILE A 185 3.73 -12.81 -4.51
N PRO A 186 3.11 -13.96 -4.83
CA PRO A 186 2.51 -14.18 -6.13
C PRO A 186 1.45 -13.14 -6.51
N ALA A 187 0.70 -12.62 -5.53
CA ALA A 187 -0.32 -11.60 -5.78
C ALA A 187 0.26 -10.19 -6.02
N ASP A 188 1.57 -9.98 -5.78
CA ASP A 188 2.22 -8.67 -5.85
C ASP A 188 3.74 -8.80 -6.12
N ASP A 189 4.10 -8.70 -7.39
CA ASP A 189 5.50 -8.80 -7.87
C ASP A 189 6.37 -7.61 -7.47
N SER A 190 5.75 -6.44 -7.29
CA SER A 190 6.39 -5.20 -6.88
C SER A 190 6.86 -5.24 -5.43
N SER A 191 6.24 -6.09 -4.60
CA SER A 191 6.59 -6.22 -3.19
C SER A 191 8.02 -6.69 -2.99
N LYS A 192 8.80 -5.92 -2.22
CA LYS A 192 10.15 -6.29 -1.78
C LYS A 192 10.10 -6.67 -0.31
N GLN A 193 10.05 -7.97 -0.04
CA GLN A 193 10.18 -8.53 1.31
C GLN A 193 11.47 -9.33 1.44
N TRP A 194 12.42 -8.82 2.22
CA TRP A 194 13.65 -9.53 2.54
C TRP A 194 13.50 -10.33 3.83
N VAL A 195 13.94 -11.58 3.78
CA VAL A 195 13.81 -12.52 4.89
C VAL A 195 15.19 -13.05 5.24
N ILE A 196 15.50 -13.08 6.54
CA ILE A 196 16.65 -13.79 7.09
C ILE A 196 16.16 -15.06 7.79
N GLY A 197 16.48 -16.20 7.17
CA GLY A 197 16.31 -17.52 7.76
C GLY A 197 17.45 -17.83 8.72
N LEU A 198 17.13 -18.21 9.96
CA LEU A 198 18.10 -18.50 11.02
C LEU A 198 18.05 -19.97 11.40
N ARG A 199 19.18 -20.66 11.34
CA ARG A 199 19.34 -21.98 11.96
C ARG A 199 19.95 -21.79 13.34
N LEU A 200 19.25 -22.26 14.37
CA LEU A 200 19.73 -22.19 15.73
C LEU A 200 20.51 -23.46 16.14
N GLY A 201 21.47 -23.27 17.04
CA GLY A 201 22.21 -24.37 17.67
C GLY A 201 21.28 -25.33 18.41
N TRP A 202 21.68 -26.61 18.50
CA TRP A 202 20.85 -27.65 19.12
C TRP A 202 20.42 -27.32 20.55
N TRP A 203 21.34 -26.85 21.39
CA TRP A 203 21.04 -26.43 22.77
C TRP A 203 20.08 -25.24 22.84
N ALA A 204 20.19 -24.28 21.92
CA ALA A 204 19.30 -23.14 21.87
C ALA A 204 17.86 -23.54 21.50
N ARG A 205 17.71 -24.45 20.54
CA ARG A 205 16.41 -25.03 20.16
C ARG A 205 15.80 -25.80 21.32
N ARG A 206 16.59 -26.64 22.01
CA ARG A 206 16.12 -27.41 23.18
C ARG A 206 15.67 -26.52 24.33
N ARG A 207 16.29 -25.35 24.51
CA ARG A 207 15.93 -24.36 25.55
C ARG A 207 14.86 -23.35 25.10
N GLY A 208 14.26 -23.51 23.92
CA GLY A 208 13.19 -22.62 23.46
C GLY A 208 13.64 -21.18 23.13
N LYS A 209 14.89 -20.97 22.72
CA LYS A 209 15.47 -19.62 22.49
C LYS A 209 15.03 -18.94 21.19
N GLN A 210 14.08 -19.49 20.46
CA GLN A 210 13.64 -18.97 19.15
C GLN A 210 13.14 -17.53 19.24
N ALA A 211 12.15 -17.27 20.10
CA ALA A 211 11.54 -15.95 20.22
C ALA A 211 12.54 -14.89 20.70
N GLU A 212 13.42 -15.25 21.64
CA GLU A 212 14.47 -14.37 22.15
C GLU A 212 15.44 -13.94 21.05
N VAL A 213 15.90 -14.88 20.22
CA VAL A 213 16.81 -14.57 19.10
C VAL A 213 16.13 -13.67 18.07
N VAL A 214 14.89 -13.98 17.71
CA VAL A 214 14.12 -13.16 16.75
C VAL A 214 13.90 -11.75 17.28
N GLN A 215 13.45 -11.61 18.53
CA GLN A 215 13.21 -10.31 19.14
C GLN A 215 14.49 -9.47 19.25
N ARG A 216 15.60 -10.10 19.64
CA ARG A 216 16.89 -9.42 19.72
C ARG A 216 17.33 -8.87 18.37
N LEU A 217 17.18 -9.66 17.30
CA LEU A 217 17.54 -9.21 15.94
C LEU A 217 16.55 -8.16 15.42
N ALA A 218 15.26 -8.28 15.71
CA ALA A 218 14.25 -7.30 15.34
C ALA A 218 14.45 -5.92 16.00
N ASN A 219 15.13 -5.85 17.15
CA ASN A 219 15.43 -4.61 17.86
C ASN A 219 16.68 -3.87 17.33
N LEU A 220 17.40 -4.44 16.36
CA LEU A 220 18.54 -3.77 15.73
C LEU A 220 18.07 -2.87 14.59
N GLU A 221 18.81 -1.79 14.34
CA GLU A 221 18.61 -0.97 13.15
C GLU A 221 19.28 -1.65 11.95
N TRP A 222 18.49 -1.94 10.93
CA TRP A 222 18.93 -2.62 9.72
C TRP A 222 18.90 -1.66 8.52
N PRO A 223 19.82 -1.82 7.55
CA PRO A 223 19.86 -0.96 6.37
C PRO A 223 18.66 -1.14 5.44
N VAL A 224 17.90 -2.23 5.60
CA VAL A 224 16.64 -2.50 4.90
C VAL A 224 15.64 -3.17 5.85
N PRO A 225 14.32 -3.10 5.57
CA PRO A 225 13.32 -3.85 6.34
C PRO A 225 13.57 -5.37 6.21
N LEU A 226 13.86 -6.02 7.33
CA LEU A 226 14.18 -7.44 7.40
C LEU A 226 13.20 -8.20 8.29
N ILE A 227 12.84 -9.39 7.84
CA ILE A 227 11.97 -10.30 8.59
C ILE A 227 12.80 -11.52 9.01
N PHE A 228 12.87 -11.77 10.32
CA PHE A 228 13.64 -12.88 10.89
C PHE A 228 12.75 -14.08 11.14
N VAL A 229 13.18 -15.25 10.66
CA VAL A 229 12.44 -16.52 10.83
C VAL A 229 13.40 -17.62 11.23
N THR A 230 13.08 -18.36 12.30
CA THR A 230 13.83 -19.57 12.66
C THR A 230 13.44 -20.72 11.74
N LEU A 231 14.43 -21.44 11.21
CA LEU A 231 14.26 -22.53 10.24
C LEU A 231 13.98 -23.87 10.92
N ASP A 232 12.96 -23.89 11.78
CA ASP A 232 12.46 -25.04 12.51
C ASP A 232 10.93 -25.15 12.42
N GLY A 233 10.37 -26.27 12.89
CA GLY A 233 8.93 -26.53 12.83
C GLY A 233 8.34 -26.33 11.43
N ARG A 234 7.32 -25.47 11.32
CA ARG A 234 6.63 -25.18 10.05
C ARG A 234 7.51 -24.54 8.98
N PHE A 235 8.64 -23.92 9.35
CA PHE A 235 9.55 -23.25 8.43
C PHE A 235 10.80 -24.08 8.09
N ALA A 236 10.93 -25.29 8.64
CA ALA A 236 12.00 -26.22 8.26
C ALA A 236 12.14 -26.43 6.73
N PRO A 237 11.06 -26.48 5.91
CA PRO A 237 11.18 -26.63 4.46
C PRO A 237 11.94 -25.49 3.75
N TRP A 238 11.99 -24.29 4.35
CA TRP A 238 12.70 -23.15 3.76
C TRP A 238 14.20 -23.38 3.69
N LEU A 239 14.78 -24.15 4.62
CA LEU A 239 16.22 -24.40 4.64
C LEU A 239 16.73 -24.98 3.31
N LYS A 240 16.00 -25.95 2.74
CA LYS A 240 16.36 -26.54 1.44
C LYS A 240 16.30 -25.49 0.32
N LYS A 241 15.25 -24.66 0.32
CA LYS A 241 15.03 -23.61 -0.70
C LYS A 241 16.09 -22.51 -0.63
N LEU A 242 16.45 -22.07 0.59
CA LEU A 242 17.44 -21.02 0.79
C LEU A 242 18.85 -21.50 0.42
N ARG A 243 19.19 -22.76 0.71
CA ARG A 243 20.49 -23.35 0.33
C ARG A 243 20.71 -23.48 -1.17
N THR A 244 19.64 -23.57 -1.97
CA THR A 244 19.74 -23.62 -3.44
C THR A 244 19.95 -22.25 -4.08
N LEU A 245 19.80 -21.16 -3.32
CA LEU A 245 19.99 -19.80 -3.82
C LEU A 245 21.46 -19.39 -3.73
N ALA A 246 22.06 -19.03 -4.86
CA ALA A 246 23.42 -18.50 -4.90
C ALA A 246 23.50 -17.17 -4.13
N GLY A 247 24.56 -16.99 -3.33
CA GLY A 247 24.79 -15.78 -2.53
C GLY A 247 23.88 -15.60 -1.33
N ALA A 248 22.94 -16.53 -1.07
CA ALA A 248 21.99 -16.39 0.02
C ALA A 248 22.61 -16.63 1.40
N ARG A 249 23.68 -17.41 1.53
CA ARG A 249 24.30 -17.71 2.83
C ARG A 249 25.13 -16.51 3.31
N LEU A 250 24.80 -16.00 4.50
CA LEU A 250 25.56 -14.93 5.16
C LEU A 250 26.58 -15.47 6.18
N ALA A 251 26.27 -16.60 6.83
CA ALA A 251 27.04 -17.13 7.95
C ALA A 251 26.86 -18.64 8.16
#